data_AF-A0A0C2DB75-F1
#
_entry.id   AF-A0A0C2DB75-F1
#
_cell.length_a   1.000
_cell.length_b   1.000
_cell.length_c   1.000
_cell.angle_alpha   90.00
_cell.angle_beta   90.00
_cell.angle_gamma   90.00
#
_symmetry.space_group_name_H-M   'P 1'
#
loop_
_entity.id
_entity.type
_entity.pdbx_description
1 polymer ?
#
loop_
_entity_poly.entity_id
_entity_poly.type
_entity_poly.pdbx_seq_one_letter_code
_entity_poly.pdbx_strand_id
1 'polypeptide(L)' 'MAANGCDDMERFMKSPVEPFIEISSTQGVTARFLPLGATLTSLFVKDRDSNPVDVVLGFDDVKGWDS' A
#
# COMPACT_ATOMS: atom_id res chain seq x y z
N MET A 1 21.15 -24.48 23.90
CA MET A 1 19.81 -24.34 23.29
C MET A 1 19.99 -24.14 21.80
N ALA A 2 19.49 -25.08 20.99
CA ALA A 2 19.53 -24.98 19.54
C ALA A 2 18.47 -23.97 19.06
N ALA A 3 18.83 -23.12 18.11
CA ALA A 3 17.88 -22.30 17.37
C ALA A 3 17.14 -23.21 16.37
N ASN A 4 15.82 -23.29 16.45
CA ASN A 4 14.99 -24.04 15.50
C ASN A 4 14.72 -23.15 14.29
N GLY A 5 15.48 -23.34 13.21
CA GLY A 5 15.50 -22.47 12.02
C GLY A 5 14.20 -22.39 11.20
N CYS A 6 13.09 -22.96 11.66
CA CYS A 6 11.78 -22.82 11.01
C CYS A 6 10.94 -21.67 11.60
N ASP A 7 11.21 -21.24 12.83
CA ASP A 7 10.43 -20.20 13.52
C ASP A 7 10.80 -18.77 13.05
N ASP A 8 12.03 -18.60 12.54
CA ASP A 8 12.55 -17.31 12.09
C ASP A 8 12.01 -16.88 10.72
N MET A 9 11.67 -17.82 9.84
CA MET A 9 11.07 -17.55 8.53
C MET A 9 9.67 -16.94 8.66
N GLU A 10 8.85 -17.47 9.57
CA GLU A 10 7.48 -16.99 9.80
C GLU A 10 7.48 -15.55 10.34
N ARG A 11 8.51 -15.20 11.14
CA ARG A 11 8.70 -13.84 11.67
C ARG A 11 9.09 -12.83 10.60
N PHE A 12 9.90 -13.22 9.62
CA PHE A 12 10.26 -12.36 8.48
C PHE A 12 9.09 -12.17 7.50
N MET A 13 8.30 -13.22 7.26
CA MET A 13 7.07 -13.17 6.45
C MET A 13 5.96 -12.32 7.10
N LYS A 14 6.08 -12.06 8.41
CA LYS A 14 5.19 -11.21 9.20
C LYS A 14 5.80 -9.83 9.48
N SER A 15 6.71 -9.38 8.61
CA SER A 15 7.18 -7.99 8.63
C SER A 15 5.97 -7.07 8.52
N PRO A 16 5.85 -6.01 9.35
CA PRO A 16 4.78 -5.05 9.19
C PRO A 16 4.91 -4.49 7.77
N VAL A 17 3.91 -4.73 6.91
CA VAL A 17 3.73 -3.93 5.71
C VAL A 17 3.71 -2.50 6.22
N GLU A 18 4.68 -1.68 5.82
CA GLU A 18 4.72 -0.28 6.24
C GLU A 18 3.35 0.33 5.93
N PRO A 19 2.65 0.91 6.93
CA PRO A 19 1.28 1.34 6.73
C PRO A 19 1.24 2.38 5.61
N PHE A 20 0.24 2.26 4.74
CA PHE A 20 0.01 3.28 3.71
C PHE A 20 -0.14 4.65 4.35
N ILE A 21 0.50 5.65 3.74
CA ILE A 21 0.33 7.05 4.11
C ILE A 21 -0.76 7.61 3.21
N GLU A 22 -1.85 8.10 3.81
CA GLU A 22 -2.94 8.75 3.08
C GLU A 22 -2.92 10.27 3.32
N ILE A 23 -3.03 11.04 2.23
CA ILE A 23 -3.14 12.49 2.26
C ILE A 23 -4.40 12.89 1.52
N SER A 24 -5.26 13.68 2.18
CA SER A 24 -6.51 14.17 1.61
C SER A 24 -6.54 15.70 1.53
N SER A 25 -6.97 16.22 0.38
CA SER A 25 -7.21 17.65 0.15
C SER A 25 -8.68 18.00 0.40
N THR A 26 -8.93 19.23 0.85
CA THR A 26 -10.28 19.79 0.97
C THR A 26 -10.99 19.95 -0.38
N GLN A 27 -10.26 19.83 -1.49
CA GLN A 27 -10.77 19.95 -2.86
C GLN A 27 -11.20 18.61 -3.48
N GLY A 28 -11.21 17.52 -2.71
CA GLY A 28 -11.71 16.22 -3.17
C GLY A 28 -10.67 15.37 -3.91
N VAL A 29 -9.39 15.54 -3.57
CA VAL A 29 -8.29 14.68 -4.03
C VAL A 29 -7.71 13.95 -2.84
N THR A 30 -7.56 12.63 -2.95
CA THR A 30 -6.94 11.78 -1.92
C THR A 30 -5.87 10.90 -2.54
N ALA A 31 -4.67 10.91 -1.99
CA ALA A 31 -3.54 10.11 -2.47
C ALA A 31 -3.09 9.12 -1.39
N ARG A 32 -2.71 7.91 -1.80
CA ARG A 32 -2.12 6.89 -0.93
C ARG A 32 -0.70 6.55 -1.39
N PHE A 33 0.21 6.46 -0.45
CA PHE A 33 1.63 6.18 -0.68
C PHE A 33 2.09 4.98 0.12
N LEU A 34 2.97 4.19 -0.48
CA LEU A 34 3.82 3.26 0.24
C LEU A 34 5.18 3.95 0.50
N PRO A 35 5.68 3.99 1.76
CA PRO A 35 6.98 4.60 2.05
C PRO A 35 8.12 3.93 1.25
N LEU A 36 8.01 2.61 1.04
CA LEU A 36 8.87 1.86 0.13
C LEU A 36 8.88 2.48 -1.28
N GLY A 37 10.03 3.04 -1.64
CA GLY A 37 10.26 3.65 -2.96
C GLY A 37 9.46 4.93 -3.21
N ALA A 38 8.80 5.50 -2.18
CA ALA A 38 7.87 6.61 -2.31
C ALA A 38 6.80 6.36 -3.39
N THR A 39 6.28 5.13 -3.43
CA THR A 39 5.38 4.67 -4.49
C THR A 39 3.98 5.25 -4.28
N LEU A 40 3.45 5.98 -5.26
CA LEU A 40 2.04 6.39 -5.30
C LEU A 40 1.18 5.18 -5.70
N THR A 41 0.36 4.67 -4.78
CA THR A 41 -0.43 3.45 -5.00
C THR A 41 -1.86 3.73 -5.42
N SER A 42 -2.43 4.86 -4.99
CA SER A 42 -3.76 5.32 -5.42
C SER A 42 -3.81 6.84 -5.49
N LEU A 43 -4.63 7.35 -6.42
CA LEU A 43 -5.02 8.75 -6.47
C LEU A 43 -6.52 8.82 -6.76
N PHE A 44 -7.30 9.10 -5.73
CA PHE A 44 -8.73 9.32 -5.85
C PHE A 44 -9.03 10.77 -6.22
N VAL A 45 -9.85 10.93 -7.26
CA VAL A 45 -10.41 12.21 -7.69
C VAL A 45 -11.92 12.08 -7.83
N LYS A 46 -12.64 13.21 -7.75
CA LYS A 46 -14.07 13.23 -8.04
C LYS A 46 -14.32 13.21 -9.55
N ASP A 47 -15.18 12.31 -10.00
CA ASP A 47 -15.72 12.33 -11.36
C ASP A 47 -16.77 13.43 -11.55
N ARG A 48 -17.42 13.47 -12.72
CA ARG A 48 -18.46 14.45 -13.06
C ARG A 48 -19.66 14.40 -12.11
N ASP A 49 -19.97 13.24 -11.57
CA ASP A 49 -21.10 12.98 -10.68
C ASP A 49 -20.66 13.02 -9.19
N SER A 50 -19.44 13.51 -8.92
CA SER A 50 -18.81 13.61 -7.60
C SER A 50 -18.47 12.29 -6.90
N ASN A 51 -18.40 11.19 -7.64
CA ASN A 51 -17.94 9.91 -7.10
C ASN A 51 -16.40 9.86 -7.05
N PRO A 52 -15.80 9.33 -5.97
CA PRO A 52 -14.36 9.11 -5.94
C PRO A 52 -13.97 7.98 -6.89
N VAL A 53 -13.02 8.25 -7.78
CA VAL A 53 -12.47 7.31 -8.76
C VAL A 53 -10.95 7.28 -8.59
N ASP A 54 -10.38 6.08 -8.45
CA ASP A 54 -8.91 5.90 -8.49
C ASP A 54 -8.44 5.99 -9.95
N VAL A 55 -7.55 6.92 -10.24
CA VAL A 55 -7.05 7.16 -11.60
C VAL A 55 -5.64 6.64 -11.82
N VAL A 56 -5.02 6.01 -10.82
CA VAL A 56 -3.68 5.42 -10.94
C VAL A 56 -3.81 3.96 -11.37
N LEU A 57 -3.01 3.58 -12.37
CA LEU A 57 -2.75 2.18 -12.68
C LEU A 57 -1.79 1.64 -11.61
N GLY A 58 -2.34 1.05 -10.56
CA GLY A 58 -1.61 0.45 -9.45
C GLY A 58 -2.01 -1.02 -9.24
N PHE A 59 -1.24 -1.73 -8.42
CA PHE A 59 -1.65 -3.05 -7.92
C PHE A 59 -2.46 -2.85 -6.64
N ASP A 60 -3.64 -3.46 -6.55
CA ASP A 60 -4.53 -3.38 -5.38
C ASP A 60 -3.89 -3.94 -4.10
N ASP A 61 -2.84 -4.76 -4.23
CA ASP A 61 -2.20 -5.46 -3.11
C ASP A 61 -0.69 -5.64 -3.36
N VAL A 62 0.11 -5.58 -2.29
CA VAL A 62 1.58 -5.81 -2.31
C VAL A 62 1.92 -7.28 -2.67
N LYS A 63 0.90 -8.13 -2.85
CA LYS A 63 1.01 -9.56 -3.18
C LYS A 63 1.52 -9.90 -4.59
N GLY A 64 2.00 -8.92 -5.36
CA GLY A 64 2.59 -9.13 -6.68
C GLY A 64 4.12 -9.23 -6.72
N TRP A 65 4.80 -9.21 -5.58
CA TRP A 65 6.28 -9.15 -5.52
C TRP A 65 6.99 -10.43 -5.07
N ASP A 66 6.27 -11.55 -4.91
CA ASP A 66 6.87 -12.84 -4.53
C ASP A 66 6.58 -13.90 -5.61
N SER A 67 7.55 -14.12 -6.51
CA SER A 67 7.67 -15.27 -7.41
C SER A 67 9.14 -15.57 -7.66
#